data_AF-A0A9D6SGN5-F1
#
_entry.id   AF-A0A9D6SGN5-F1
#
_cell.length_a   1.000
_cell.length_b   1.000
_cell.length_c   1.000
_cell.angle_alpha   90.00
_cell.angle_beta   90.00
_cell.angle_gamma   90.00
#
_symmetry.space_group_name_H-M   'P 1'
#
loop_
_entity.id
_entity.type
_entity.pdbx_description
1 polymer ?
#
loop_
_entity_poly.entity_id
_entity_poly.type
_entity_poly.pdbx_seq_one_letter_code
_entity_poly.pdbx_strand_id
1 'polypeptide(L)'
;MSSDTKNPDLHDRRGEIEVSPYQGDNPLLKRGTIRVAANGRHFEHADGTPFFWLADTWWMGRCKRLRWPRDFQSLLVDRVQKGFTLVQIIASPHPDMPARDPRGANEAGQMWEANFARINPRYYGMADARIQYLVEHGLVPCIVGCWGYYLPQKGVAKIKQHWSNLVARWSGLPVMWCLAGEGMMPYYLSKTPKEDAALQKQGWTEVARYVRGIDAYRHAITIHPTGVGRDQVEDPGLLDFDMLQTGHSDRASYAKTVNLVTDGVARQPRMPVLEGEVNYQGIVEADRQEVSALFSGRPC
;
A
#
# COMPACT_ATOMS: atom_id res chain seq x y z
N MET A 1 7.83 8.48 -23.81
CA MET A 1 7.58 8.26 -25.25
C MET A 1 6.53 7.17 -25.41
N SER A 2 5.58 7.32 -26.35
CA SER A 2 4.53 6.31 -26.57
C SER A 2 5.09 5.08 -27.29
N SER A 3 4.71 3.88 -26.82
CA SER A 3 4.96 2.61 -27.52
C SER A 3 3.99 2.37 -28.69
N ASP A 4 2.93 3.17 -28.80
CA ASP A 4 2.05 3.17 -29.96
C ASP A 4 2.69 3.95 -31.11
N THR A 5 3.32 3.22 -32.04
CA THR A 5 3.99 3.78 -33.22
C THR A 5 3.03 4.44 -34.22
N LYS A 6 1.71 4.24 -34.07
CA LYS A 6 0.68 4.81 -34.94
C LYS A 6 0.14 6.14 -34.44
N ASN A 7 0.56 6.59 -33.25
CA ASN A 7 0.13 7.87 -32.69
C ASN A 7 1.21 8.94 -32.92
N PRO A 8 1.16 9.71 -34.03
CA PRO A 8 2.21 10.68 -34.37
C PRO A 8 2.28 11.85 -33.39
N ASP A 9 1.22 12.09 -32.60
CA ASP A 9 1.17 13.16 -31.61
C ASP A 9 2.01 12.81 -30.36
N LEU A 10 2.28 11.53 -30.12
CA LEU A 10 3.00 11.04 -28.92
C LEU A 10 4.23 10.18 -29.23
N HIS A 11 4.29 9.56 -30.42
CA HIS A 11 5.41 8.73 -30.84
C HIS A 11 6.59 9.57 -31.35
N ASP A 12 7.81 9.18 -30.97
CA ASP A 12 9.08 9.86 -31.29
C ASP A 12 9.08 11.39 -31.06
N ARG A 13 8.25 11.87 -30.13
CA ARG A 13 8.28 13.27 -29.69
C ARG A 13 9.48 13.49 -28.77
N ARG A 14 10.23 14.56 -29.01
CA ARG A 14 11.43 14.94 -28.25
C ARG A 14 11.29 16.35 -27.70
N GLY A 15 11.97 16.58 -26.59
CA GLY A 15 12.04 17.88 -25.91
C GLY A 15 13.15 17.84 -24.87
N GLU A 16 13.45 18.99 -24.30
CA GLU A 16 14.48 19.16 -23.29
C GLU A 16 13.83 19.57 -21.95
N ILE A 17 14.39 19.06 -20.86
CA ILE A 17 14.00 19.43 -19.50
C ILE A 17 15.27 19.83 -18.73
N GLU A 18 15.17 20.93 -17.98
CA GLU A 18 16.19 21.30 -17.01
C GLU A 18 15.79 20.76 -15.63
N VAL A 19 16.73 20.09 -14.95
CA VAL A 19 16.51 19.50 -13.62
C VAL A 19 17.46 20.19 -12.65
N SER A 20 16.90 20.91 -11.68
CA SER A 20 17.65 21.62 -10.64
C SER A 20 17.44 20.99 -9.25
N PRO A 21 18.36 21.18 -8.30
CA PRO A 21 18.17 20.72 -6.92
C PRO A 21 16.92 21.32 -6.27
N TYR A 22 16.17 20.48 -5.54
CA TYR A 22 15.00 20.91 -4.80
C TYR A 22 15.36 21.87 -3.66
N GLN A 23 14.70 23.03 -3.60
CA GLN A 23 14.99 24.10 -2.62
C GLN A 23 14.03 24.14 -1.43
N GLY A 24 12.99 23.29 -1.41
CA GLY A 24 12.04 23.24 -0.30
C GLY A 24 12.50 22.38 0.87
N ASP A 25 11.68 22.36 1.92
CA ASP A 25 12.00 21.68 3.19
C ASP A 25 11.30 20.33 3.37
N ASN A 26 10.48 19.90 2.41
CA ASN A 26 9.84 18.59 2.46
C ASN A 26 10.91 17.48 2.41
N PRO A 27 11.07 16.68 3.49
CA PRO A 27 12.14 15.70 3.58
C PRO A 27 12.01 14.58 2.54
N LEU A 28 10.78 14.23 2.13
CA LEU A 28 10.55 13.18 1.13
C LEU A 28 11.09 13.58 -0.25
N LEU A 29 10.99 14.87 -0.59
CA LEU A 29 11.46 15.40 -1.87
C LEU A 29 12.94 15.77 -1.84
N LYS A 30 13.46 16.18 -0.67
CA LYS A 30 14.85 16.62 -0.50
C LYS A 30 15.85 15.46 -0.41
N ARG A 31 15.47 14.36 0.25
CA ARG A 31 16.38 13.24 0.58
C ARG A 31 16.31 12.08 -0.41
N GLY A 32 15.37 12.16 -1.36
CA GLY A 32 15.13 11.13 -2.37
C GLY A 32 14.28 9.95 -1.87
N THR A 33 14.02 9.02 -2.79
CA THR A 33 13.15 7.85 -2.60
C THR A 33 13.58 6.99 -1.41
N ILE A 34 12.60 6.42 -0.71
CA ILE A 34 12.87 5.51 0.41
C ILE A 34 13.16 4.11 -0.12
N ARG A 35 14.18 3.47 0.44
CA ARG A 35 14.66 2.14 0.08
C ARG A 35 14.96 1.31 1.31
N VAL A 36 15.14 0.01 1.11
CA VAL A 36 15.73 -0.86 2.12
C VAL A 36 17.23 -0.61 2.19
N ALA A 37 17.76 -0.38 3.38
CA ALA A 37 19.18 -0.18 3.61
C ALA A 37 19.98 -1.43 3.20
N ALA A 38 21.26 -1.25 2.86
CA ALA A 38 22.12 -2.33 2.35
C ALA A 38 22.24 -3.55 3.30
N ASN A 39 22.04 -3.35 4.60
CA ASN A 39 22.07 -4.43 5.59
C ASN A 39 20.78 -5.28 5.64
N GLY A 40 19.72 -4.87 4.92
CA GLY A 40 18.44 -5.55 4.82
C GLY A 40 17.61 -5.50 6.11
N ARG A 41 17.79 -4.50 6.98
CA ARG A 41 17.14 -4.46 8.31
C ARG A 41 16.23 -3.27 8.57
N HIS A 42 16.41 -2.18 7.84
CA HIS A 42 15.66 -0.94 8.06
C HIS A 42 15.48 -0.17 6.74
N PHE A 43 14.73 0.92 6.81
CA PHE A 43 14.51 1.82 5.69
C PHE A 43 15.38 3.07 5.82
N GLU A 44 15.76 3.63 4.68
CA GLU A 44 16.51 4.88 4.57
C GLU A 44 16.07 5.63 3.32
N HIS A 45 16.23 6.94 3.34
CA HIS A 45 16.18 7.78 2.15
C HIS A 45 17.36 7.48 1.22
N ALA A 46 17.28 7.94 -0.04
CA ALA A 46 18.34 7.75 -1.02
C ALA A 46 19.68 8.38 -0.59
N ASP A 47 19.65 9.44 0.22
CA ASP A 47 20.83 10.07 0.83
C ASP A 47 21.43 9.32 2.04
N GLY A 48 20.83 8.19 2.45
CA GLY A 48 21.26 7.38 3.60
C GLY A 48 20.66 7.81 4.94
N THR A 49 19.82 8.84 4.98
CA THR A 49 19.11 9.25 6.21
C THR A 49 18.12 8.15 6.63
N PRO A 50 18.14 7.68 7.89
CA PRO A 50 17.17 6.67 8.35
C PRO A 50 15.73 7.12 8.19
N PHE A 51 14.85 6.20 7.77
CA PHE A 51 13.41 6.42 7.70
C PHE A 51 12.69 5.49 8.69
N PHE A 52 11.97 6.07 9.64
CA PHE A 52 11.18 5.31 10.61
C PHE A 52 9.74 5.14 10.11
N TRP A 53 9.27 3.91 10.01
CA TRP A 53 7.89 3.59 9.60
C TRP A 53 6.95 3.76 10.80
N LEU A 54 6.25 4.89 10.85
CA LEU A 54 5.13 5.12 11.77
C LEU A 54 3.89 5.41 10.93
N ALA A 55 3.02 4.42 10.80
CA ALA A 55 1.96 4.43 9.81
C ALA A 55 0.56 4.47 10.43
N ASP A 56 -0.35 5.16 9.75
CA ASP A 56 -1.79 5.06 9.97
C ASP A 56 -2.46 4.27 8.84
N THR A 57 -3.65 3.72 9.11
CA THR A 57 -4.35 2.81 8.19
C THR A 57 -5.62 3.44 7.63
N TRP A 58 -5.56 3.89 6.38
CA TRP A 58 -6.67 4.57 5.70
C TRP A 58 -7.22 3.71 4.56
N TRP A 59 -7.61 2.47 4.87
CA TRP A 59 -8.14 1.53 3.87
C TRP A 59 -9.17 2.16 2.94
N MET A 60 -10.16 2.87 3.49
CA MET A 60 -11.22 3.55 2.76
C MET A 60 -10.94 5.03 2.44
N GLY A 61 -9.69 5.50 2.55
CA GLY A 61 -9.32 6.92 2.48
C GLY A 61 -9.59 7.60 1.13
N ARG A 62 -9.96 6.83 0.10
CA ARG A 62 -10.20 7.31 -1.27
C ARG A 62 -11.66 7.24 -1.71
N CYS A 63 -12.58 6.95 -0.80
CA CYS A 63 -14.02 7.00 -1.06
C CYS A 63 -14.70 8.14 -0.29
N LYS A 64 -16.01 8.30 -0.47
CA LYS A 64 -16.79 9.35 0.20
C LYS A 64 -16.88 9.22 1.73
N ARG A 65 -16.37 8.14 2.34
CA ARG A 65 -16.26 8.01 3.81
C ARG A 65 -15.27 9.01 4.41
N LEU A 66 -14.22 9.37 3.67
CA LEU A 66 -13.27 10.41 4.04
C LEU A 66 -13.36 11.52 2.99
N ARG A 67 -14.21 12.51 3.23
CA ARG A 67 -14.57 13.52 2.23
C ARG A 67 -13.37 14.38 1.86
N TRP A 68 -13.21 14.61 0.56
CA TRP A 68 -12.20 15.54 0.05
C TRP A 68 -12.78 16.94 -0.19
N PRO A 69 -12.03 18.03 0.12
CA PRO A 69 -10.72 18.01 0.77
C PRO A 69 -10.82 17.92 2.31
N ARG A 70 -11.90 18.45 2.91
CA ARG A 70 -11.97 18.79 4.34
C ARG A 70 -11.54 17.68 5.32
N ASP A 71 -12.19 16.52 5.29
CA ASP A 71 -11.95 15.49 6.31
C ASP A 71 -10.58 14.84 6.11
N PHE A 72 -10.21 14.60 4.85
CA PHE A 72 -8.91 14.05 4.49
C PHE A 72 -7.77 14.96 4.96
N GLN A 73 -7.86 16.26 4.68
CA GLN A 73 -6.86 17.24 5.10
C GLN A 73 -6.80 17.38 6.62
N SER A 74 -7.97 17.37 7.29
CA SER A 74 -8.03 17.48 8.74
C SER A 74 -7.38 16.27 9.42
N LEU A 75 -7.65 15.06 8.94
CA LEU A 75 -7.00 13.84 9.43
C LEU A 75 -5.51 13.84 9.14
N LEU A 76 -5.10 14.29 7.94
CA LEU A 76 -3.68 14.42 7.59
C LEU A 76 -2.94 15.33 8.58
N VAL A 77 -3.47 16.53 8.85
CA VAL A 77 -2.82 17.51 9.74
C VAL A 77 -2.64 16.91 11.13
N ASP A 78 -3.66 16.23 11.64
CA ASP A 78 -3.59 15.54 12.92
C ASP A 78 -2.51 14.44 12.93
N ARG A 79 -2.36 13.66 11.84
CA ARG A 79 -1.32 12.63 11.74
C ARG A 79 0.09 13.22 11.63
N VAL A 80 0.27 14.29 10.87
CA VAL A 80 1.55 15.01 10.82
C VAL A 80 1.92 15.56 12.19
N GLN A 81 0.98 16.18 12.92
CA GLN A 81 1.20 16.68 14.28
C GLN A 81 1.57 15.58 15.28
N LYS A 82 1.07 14.36 15.07
CA LYS A 82 1.38 13.18 15.88
C LYS A 82 2.67 12.45 15.45
N GLY A 83 3.36 12.95 14.41
CA GLY A 83 4.63 12.41 13.96
C GLY A 83 4.54 11.16 13.07
N PHE A 84 3.35 10.82 12.56
CA PHE A 84 3.25 9.77 11.54
C PHE A 84 4.09 10.14 10.32
N THR A 85 4.68 9.13 9.68
CA THR A 85 5.55 9.28 8.51
C THR A 85 4.94 8.67 7.25
N LEU A 86 3.92 7.82 7.41
CA LEU A 86 3.34 7.03 6.33
C LEU A 86 1.83 6.81 6.53
N VAL A 87 1.12 6.59 5.42
CA VAL A 87 -0.28 6.13 5.42
C VAL A 87 -0.42 4.93 4.50
N GLN A 88 -1.05 3.85 5.00
CA GLN A 88 -1.47 2.72 4.18
C GLN A 88 -2.83 3.04 3.54
N ILE A 89 -2.93 2.99 2.21
CA ILE A 89 -4.13 3.44 1.48
C ILE A 89 -4.40 2.60 0.22
N ILE A 90 -5.65 2.13 0.06
CA ILE A 90 -6.02 1.19 -1.00
C ILE A 90 -6.30 1.92 -2.31
N ALA A 91 -5.87 1.33 -3.43
CA ALA A 91 -5.92 1.93 -4.77
C ALA A 91 -6.92 1.30 -5.75
N SER A 92 -7.63 0.27 -5.35
CA SER A 92 -8.74 -0.31 -6.10
C SER A 92 -9.76 -0.94 -5.15
N PRO A 93 -10.72 -1.82 -5.58
CA PRO A 93 -11.88 -2.02 -4.73
C PRO A 93 -11.49 -2.44 -3.32
N HIS A 94 -12.20 -1.83 -2.39
CA HIS A 94 -11.91 -1.87 -0.98
C HIS A 94 -12.29 -3.24 -0.37
N PRO A 95 -11.77 -3.57 0.83
CA PRO A 95 -12.16 -4.77 1.56
C PRO A 95 -13.66 -4.75 1.93
N ASP A 96 -14.17 -5.91 2.37
CA ASP A 96 -15.50 -6.07 2.96
C ASP A 96 -16.69 -5.62 2.10
N MET A 97 -16.50 -5.63 0.78
CA MET A 97 -17.55 -5.27 -0.16
C MET A 97 -17.38 -5.95 -1.53
N PRO A 98 -18.44 -6.06 -2.33
CA PRO A 98 -18.33 -6.40 -3.75
C PRO A 98 -17.59 -5.30 -4.53
N ALA A 99 -16.97 -5.66 -5.65
CA ALA A 99 -16.10 -4.77 -6.45
C ALA A 99 -16.73 -3.44 -6.91
N ARG A 100 -18.07 -3.37 -6.99
CA ARG A 100 -18.85 -2.20 -7.43
C ARG A 100 -19.81 -1.68 -6.36
N ASP A 101 -19.56 -1.99 -5.10
CA ASP A 101 -20.34 -1.45 -4.00
C ASP A 101 -20.33 0.10 -4.03
N PRO A 102 -21.49 0.77 -3.91
CA PRO A 102 -21.57 2.24 -3.90
C PRO A 102 -20.67 2.90 -2.85
N ARG A 103 -20.39 2.21 -1.73
CA ARG A 103 -19.48 2.69 -0.67
C ARG A 103 -18.05 2.89 -1.16
N GLY A 104 -17.63 2.17 -2.20
CA GLY A 104 -16.30 2.30 -2.80
C GLY A 104 -16.13 3.50 -3.73
N ALA A 105 -17.20 4.22 -4.07
CA ALA A 105 -17.14 5.35 -4.98
C ALA A 105 -16.54 6.61 -4.33
N ASN A 106 -15.88 7.43 -5.14
CA ASN A 106 -15.48 8.79 -4.77
C ASN A 106 -16.32 9.83 -5.52
N GLU A 107 -15.90 11.09 -5.49
CA GLU A 107 -16.59 12.21 -6.14
C GLU A 107 -16.79 11.99 -7.65
N ALA A 108 -15.92 11.20 -8.30
CA ALA A 108 -15.96 10.87 -9.72
C ALA A 108 -16.56 9.48 -10.02
N GLY A 109 -17.20 8.83 -9.04
CA GLY A 109 -17.90 7.56 -9.22
C GLY A 109 -17.05 6.34 -8.89
N GLN A 110 -17.26 5.25 -9.63
CA GLN A 110 -16.58 3.97 -9.44
C GLN A 110 -15.20 3.96 -10.12
N MET A 111 -14.28 3.16 -9.59
CA MET A 111 -12.89 3.05 -10.06
C MET A 111 -12.77 2.34 -11.42
N TRP A 112 -13.69 1.40 -11.64
CA TRP A 112 -13.79 0.57 -12.83
C TRP A 112 -15.23 0.60 -13.34
N GLU A 113 -15.38 0.47 -14.65
CA GLU A 113 -16.66 0.15 -15.28
C GLU A 113 -17.09 -1.29 -14.96
N ALA A 114 -18.31 -1.65 -15.40
CA ALA A 114 -18.83 -3.01 -15.24
C ALA A 114 -17.82 -4.06 -15.73
N ASN A 115 -17.74 -5.18 -15.01
CA ASN A 115 -16.90 -6.33 -15.38
C ASN A 115 -15.42 -5.98 -15.61
N PHE A 116 -14.93 -4.91 -14.96
CA PHE A 116 -13.56 -4.42 -15.14
C PHE A 116 -13.21 -4.11 -16.61
N ALA A 117 -14.22 -3.67 -17.40
CA ALA A 117 -14.04 -3.35 -18.81
C ALA A 117 -12.98 -2.27 -19.01
N ARG A 118 -13.09 -1.17 -18.24
CA ARG A 118 -12.21 -0.01 -18.32
C ARG A 118 -11.99 0.64 -16.95
N ILE A 119 -10.78 1.16 -16.74
CA ILE A 119 -10.43 2.01 -15.60
C ILE A 119 -11.11 3.37 -15.78
N ASN A 120 -11.74 3.92 -14.74
CA ASN A 120 -12.28 5.27 -14.76
C ASN A 120 -11.16 6.29 -14.44
N PRO A 121 -10.64 7.04 -15.44
CA PRO A 121 -9.55 7.98 -15.19
C PRO A 121 -9.98 9.14 -14.26
N ARG A 122 -11.27 9.51 -14.23
CA ARG A 122 -11.76 10.58 -13.35
C ARG A 122 -11.68 10.19 -11.88
N TYR A 123 -11.95 8.92 -11.56
CA TYR A 123 -11.74 8.38 -10.20
C TYR A 123 -10.29 8.56 -9.77
N TYR A 124 -9.34 8.20 -10.64
CA TYR A 124 -7.92 8.32 -10.34
C TYR A 124 -7.45 9.77 -10.33
N GLY A 125 -8.06 10.69 -11.09
CA GLY A 125 -7.81 12.13 -10.94
C GLY A 125 -8.10 12.65 -9.53
N MET A 126 -9.22 12.22 -8.92
CA MET A 126 -9.53 12.54 -7.52
C MET A 126 -8.62 11.82 -6.52
N ALA A 127 -8.02 10.70 -6.91
CA ALA A 127 -7.04 10.00 -6.10
C ALA A 127 -5.67 10.67 -6.15
N ASP A 128 -5.26 11.20 -7.31
CA ASP A 128 -3.98 11.90 -7.44
C ASP A 128 -3.89 13.07 -6.48
N ALA A 129 -4.96 13.87 -6.40
CA ALA A 129 -5.02 14.99 -5.48
C ALA A 129 -4.75 14.55 -4.03
N ARG A 130 -5.30 13.38 -3.62
CA ARG A 130 -5.08 12.82 -2.29
C ARG A 130 -3.65 12.30 -2.10
N ILE A 131 -3.11 11.57 -3.07
CA ILE A 131 -1.75 11.00 -3.02
C ILE A 131 -0.69 12.09 -3.06
N GLN A 132 -0.86 13.09 -3.91
CA GLN A 132 0.02 14.26 -3.98
C GLN A 132 -0.03 15.04 -2.67
N TYR A 133 -1.22 15.26 -2.11
CA TYR A 133 -1.37 15.99 -0.85
C TYR A 133 -0.71 15.27 0.34
N LEU A 134 -0.74 13.93 0.39
CA LEU A 134 0.04 13.15 1.35
C LEU A 134 1.54 13.47 1.24
N VAL A 135 2.08 13.37 0.03
CA VAL A 135 3.49 13.62 -0.25
C VAL A 135 3.90 15.04 0.08
N GLU A 136 3.10 16.04 -0.35
CA GLU A 136 3.34 17.46 -0.10
C GLU A 136 3.47 17.80 1.38
N HIS A 137 2.78 17.05 2.24
CA HIS A 137 2.78 17.23 3.69
C HIS A 137 3.68 16.22 4.43
N GLY A 138 4.59 15.57 3.71
CA GLY A 138 5.63 14.72 4.31
C GLY A 138 5.14 13.34 4.76
N LEU A 139 3.98 12.88 4.31
CA LEU A 139 3.49 11.52 4.53
C LEU A 139 3.72 10.65 3.29
N VAL A 140 4.41 9.54 3.47
CA VAL A 140 4.64 8.54 2.43
C VAL A 140 3.34 7.77 2.18
N PRO A 141 2.86 7.66 0.94
CA PRO A 141 1.76 6.76 0.62
C PRO A 141 2.29 5.32 0.45
N CYS A 142 1.88 4.39 1.32
CA CYS A 142 1.96 2.96 1.03
C CYS A 142 0.71 2.55 0.26
N ILE A 143 0.87 2.41 -1.04
CA ILE A 143 -0.22 2.16 -1.97
C ILE A 143 -0.52 0.66 -2.00
N VAL A 144 -1.66 0.28 -1.44
CA VAL A 144 -2.18 -1.09 -1.51
C VAL A 144 -2.96 -1.28 -2.81
N GLY A 145 -2.48 -2.14 -3.70
CA GLY A 145 -3.05 -2.30 -5.04
C GLY A 145 -4.54 -2.66 -5.02
N CYS A 146 -4.90 -3.76 -4.36
CA CYS A 146 -6.27 -4.19 -4.12
C CYS A 146 -6.32 -5.21 -2.98
N TRP A 147 -7.50 -5.63 -2.52
CA TRP A 147 -7.58 -6.81 -1.64
C TRP A 147 -7.31 -8.11 -2.42
N GLY A 148 -6.74 -9.11 -1.75
CA GLY A 148 -6.26 -10.36 -2.34
C GLY A 148 -7.30 -11.09 -3.18
N TYR A 149 -8.52 -11.22 -2.66
CA TYR A 149 -9.61 -11.93 -3.32
C TYR A 149 -10.14 -11.28 -4.61
N TYR A 150 -9.70 -10.06 -4.97
CA TYR A 150 -10.05 -9.49 -6.27
C TYR A 150 -9.22 -10.08 -7.42
N LEU A 151 -8.10 -10.76 -7.13
CA LEU A 151 -7.31 -11.44 -8.16
C LEU A 151 -8.13 -12.49 -8.93
N PRO A 152 -8.78 -13.49 -8.28
CA PRO A 152 -9.60 -14.46 -8.99
C PRO A 152 -10.81 -13.82 -9.69
N GLN A 153 -11.37 -12.72 -9.16
CA GLN A 153 -12.52 -12.04 -9.77
C GLN A 153 -12.15 -11.24 -11.03
N LYS A 154 -10.96 -10.61 -11.04
CA LYS A 154 -10.49 -9.75 -12.13
C LYS A 154 -9.68 -10.51 -13.17
N GLY A 155 -8.98 -11.55 -12.74
CA GLY A 155 -7.92 -12.21 -13.48
C GLY A 155 -6.61 -11.41 -13.46
N VAL A 156 -5.49 -12.13 -13.57
CA VAL A 156 -4.13 -11.56 -13.49
C VAL A 156 -3.90 -10.45 -14.52
N ALA A 157 -4.41 -10.59 -15.74
CA ALA A 157 -4.25 -9.58 -16.79
C ALA A 157 -4.84 -8.21 -16.40
N LYS A 158 -6.03 -8.19 -15.77
CA LYS A 158 -6.67 -6.95 -15.30
C LYS A 158 -5.99 -6.39 -14.05
N ILE A 159 -5.42 -7.24 -13.19
CA ILE A 159 -4.58 -6.79 -12.08
C ILE A 159 -3.29 -6.15 -12.60
N LYS A 160 -2.64 -6.74 -13.61
CA LYS A 160 -1.48 -6.12 -14.27
C LYS A 160 -1.84 -4.77 -14.89
N GLN A 161 -2.95 -4.70 -15.65
CA GLN A 161 -3.47 -3.43 -16.19
C GLN A 161 -3.71 -2.39 -15.09
N HIS A 162 -4.24 -2.82 -13.94
CA HIS A 162 -4.44 -1.96 -12.79
C HIS A 162 -3.11 -1.38 -12.28
N TRP A 163 -2.11 -2.24 -12.08
CA TRP A 163 -0.77 -1.85 -11.64
C TRP A 163 -0.05 -0.97 -12.66
N SER A 164 -0.19 -1.21 -13.97
CA SER A 164 0.35 -0.31 -15.00
C SER A 164 -0.19 1.11 -14.82
N ASN A 165 -1.48 1.25 -14.52
CA ASN A 165 -2.08 2.55 -14.22
C ASN A 165 -1.50 3.12 -12.91
N LEU A 166 -1.37 2.35 -11.83
CA LEU A 166 -0.81 2.89 -10.58
C LEU A 166 0.64 3.38 -10.73
N VAL A 167 1.49 2.57 -11.35
CA VAL A 167 2.91 2.89 -11.57
C VAL A 167 3.04 4.10 -12.47
N ALA A 168 2.32 4.15 -13.60
CA ALA A 168 2.36 5.30 -14.50
C ALA A 168 1.92 6.61 -13.83
N ARG A 169 1.06 6.52 -12.81
CA ARG A 169 0.52 7.68 -12.10
C ARG A 169 1.37 8.17 -10.94
N TRP A 170 1.92 7.26 -10.15
CA TRP A 170 2.49 7.60 -8.84
C TRP A 170 3.95 7.17 -8.65
N SER A 171 4.59 6.48 -9.61
CA SER A 171 6.02 6.16 -9.49
C SER A 171 6.94 7.40 -9.56
N GLY A 172 6.46 8.54 -10.04
CA GLY A 172 7.20 9.80 -9.93
C GLY A 172 7.22 10.40 -8.52
N LEU A 173 6.54 9.78 -7.55
CA LEU A 173 6.38 10.25 -6.18
C LEU A 173 7.08 9.29 -5.20
N PRO A 174 7.48 9.74 -3.99
CA PRO A 174 8.09 8.88 -2.97
C PRO A 174 7.04 7.98 -2.32
N VAL A 175 6.62 6.95 -3.04
CA VAL A 175 5.62 5.96 -2.61
C VAL A 175 6.27 4.64 -2.24
N MET A 176 5.52 3.79 -1.54
CA MET A 176 5.83 2.38 -1.36
C MET A 176 4.71 1.52 -1.92
N TRP A 177 5.06 0.36 -2.46
CA TRP A 177 4.09 -0.55 -3.06
C TRP A 177 3.72 -1.67 -2.10
N CYS A 178 2.42 -1.88 -1.90
CA CYS A 178 1.88 -3.07 -1.28
C CYS A 178 1.00 -3.78 -2.31
N LEU A 179 1.42 -4.96 -2.75
CA LEU A 179 0.82 -5.68 -3.90
C LEU A 179 -0.68 -5.93 -3.72
N ALA A 180 -1.04 -6.36 -2.51
CA ALA A 180 -2.40 -6.61 -2.11
C ALA A 180 -2.57 -6.47 -0.59
N GLY A 181 -3.80 -6.17 -0.18
CA GLY A 181 -4.30 -6.35 1.18
C GLY A 181 -4.69 -7.81 1.39
N GLU A 182 -4.15 -8.49 2.41
CA GLU A 182 -4.37 -9.91 2.68
C GLU A 182 -4.27 -10.81 1.43
N GLY A 183 -3.08 -10.85 0.82
CA GLY A 183 -2.86 -11.41 -0.53
C GLY A 183 -3.52 -12.75 -0.84
N MET A 184 -3.40 -13.74 0.04
CA MET A 184 -3.97 -15.09 -0.14
C MET A 184 -5.35 -15.26 0.48
N MET A 185 -5.97 -14.23 1.07
CA MET A 185 -7.30 -14.37 1.66
C MET A 185 -8.35 -14.61 0.58
N PRO A 186 -9.05 -15.76 0.58
CA PRO A 186 -10.16 -15.98 -0.32
C PRO A 186 -11.33 -15.04 0.00
N TYR A 187 -12.25 -14.87 -0.95
CA TYR A 187 -13.46 -14.10 -0.65
C TYR A 187 -14.28 -14.81 0.43
N TYR A 188 -14.91 -14.03 1.32
CA TYR A 188 -15.70 -14.52 2.46
C TYR A 188 -16.72 -15.63 2.11
N LEU A 189 -17.26 -15.60 0.88
CA LEU A 189 -18.28 -16.53 0.40
C LEU A 189 -17.74 -17.58 -0.58
N SER A 190 -16.41 -17.71 -0.71
CA SER A 190 -15.80 -18.70 -1.60
C SER A 190 -16.27 -20.12 -1.28
N LYS A 191 -16.53 -20.89 -2.34
CA LYS A 191 -16.85 -22.31 -2.26
C LYS A 191 -15.61 -23.20 -2.40
N THR A 192 -14.49 -22.61 -2.79
CA THR A 192 -13.21 -23.26 -3.10
C THR A 192 -12.05 -22.48 -2.46
N PRO A 193 -12.06 -22.24 -1.14
CA PRO A 193 -11.12 -21.32 -0.50
C PRO A 193 -9.66 -21.78 -0.58
N LYS A 194 -9.40 -23.08 -0.66
CA LYS A 194 -8.03 -23.61 -0.79
C LYS A 194 -7.48 -23.38 -2.19
N GLU A 195 -8.30 -23.65 -3.20
CA GLU A 195 -7.98 -23.41 -4.60
C GLU A 195 -7.79 -21.92 -4.88
N ASP A 196 -8.66 -21.07 -4.33
CA ASP A 196 -8.56 -19.61 -4.43
C ASP A 196 -7.24 -19.10 -3.81
N ALA A 197 -6.89 -19.56 -2.60
CA ALA A 197 -5.64 -19.17 -1.95
C ALA A 197 -4.39 -19.60 -2.75
N ALA A 198 -4.41 -20.79 -3.34
CA ALA A 198 -3.31 -21.26 -4.20
C ALA A 198 -3.20 -20.42 -5.48
N LEU A 199 -4.32 -20.15 -6.14
CA LEU A 199 -4.39 -19.28 -7.32
C LEU A 199 -3.92 -17.85 -7.01
N GLN A 200 -4.33 -17.31 -5.86
CA GLN A 200 -3.90 -16.00 -5.38
C GLN A 200 -2.39 -15.96 -5.14
N LYS A 201 -1.82 -16.95 -4.46
CA LYS A 201 -0.38 -17.02 -4.21
C LYS A 201 0.43 -17.02 -5.52
N GLN A 202 0.04 -17.84 -6.48
CA GLN A 202 0.68 -17.89 -7.80
C GLN A 202 0.48 -16.56 -8.55
N GLY A 203 -0.75 -16.06 -8.60
CA GLY A 203 -1.09 -14.82 -9.30
C GLY A 203 -0.38 -13.60 -8.73
N TRP A 204 -0.27 -13.47 -7.42
CA TRP A 204 0.46 -12.37 -6.77
C TRP A 204 1.96 -12.45 -7.02
N THR A 205 2.53 -13.64 -7.13
CA THR A 205 3.92 -13.85 -7.55
C THR A 205 4.14 -13.33 -8.98
N GLU A 206 3.22 -13.62 -9.89
CA GLU A 206 3.27 -13.12 -11.27
C GLU A 206 3.12 -11.60 -11.35
N VAL A 207 2.21 -11.03 -10.55
CA VAL A 207 1.99 -9.58 -10.47
C VAL A 207 3.19 -8.88 -9.84
N ALA A 208 3.81 -9.43 -8.80
CA ALA A 208 5.01 -8.88 -8.18
C ALA A 208 6.15 -8.73 -9.18
N ARG A 209 6.42 -9.79 -9.97
CA ARG A 209 7.42 -9.76 -11.03
C ARG A 209 7.10 -8.71 -12.10
N TYR A 210 5.81 -8.58 -12.45
CA TYR A 210 5.37 -7.57 -13.41
C TYR A 210 5.56 -6.15 -12.90
N VAL A 211 5.13 -5.84 -11.66
CA VAL A 211 5.29 -4.51 -11.05
C VAL A 211 6.75 -4.11 -11.00
N ARG A 212 7.64 -5.02 -10.57
CA ARG A 212 9.10 -4.77 -10.61
C ARG A 212 9.63 -4.49 -12.01
N GLY A 213 9.07 -5.13 -13.03
CA GLY A 213 9.50 -4.93 -14.42
C GLY A 213 9.08 -3.59 -15.02
N ILE A 214 8.05 -2.93 -14.47
CA ILE A 214 7.52 -1.67 -15.01
C ILE A 214 7.84 -0.44 -14.15
N ASP A 215 8.21 -0.61 -12.88
CA ASP A 215 8.60 0.50 -12.01
C ASP A 215 10.08 0.87 -12.20
N ALA A 216 10.32 1.88 -13.02
CA ALA A 216 11.67 2.36 -13.35
C ALA A 216 12.45 2.89 -12.12
N TYR A 217 11.74 3.34 -11.09
CA TYR A 217 12.33 3.91 -9.87
C TYR A 217 12.63 2.85 -8.81
N ARG A 218 12.13 1.62 -9.00
CA ARG A 218 12.33 0.48 -8.09
C ARG A 218 11.95 0.80 -6.63
N HIS A 219 10.75 1.33 -6.42
CA HIS A 219 10.27 1.57 -5.06
C HIS A 219 10.20 0.28 -4.27
N ALA A 220 10.35 0.41 -2.95
CA ALA A 220 10.20 -0.71 -2.03
C ALA A 220 8.81 -1.36 -2.17
N ILE A 221 8.79 -2.69 -2.33
CA ILE A 221 7.58 -3.48 -2.53
C ILE A 221 7.39 -4.53 -1.44
N THR A 222 6.14 -4.68 -1.00
CA THR A 222 5.69 -5.73 -0.07
C THR A 222 4.33 -6.28 -0.50
N ILE A 223 3.77 -7.18 0.31
CA ILE A 223 2.38 -7.63 0.24
C ILE A 223 1.84 -7.81 1.66
N HIS A 224 0.66 -7.27 1.93
CA HIS A 224 0.01 -7.41 3.22
C HIS A 224 -0.57 -8.82 3.36
N PRO A 225 -0.31 -9.54 4.45
CA PRO A 225 -0.75 -10.91 4.61
C PRO A 225 -2.00 -11.05 5.46
N THR A 226 -2.49 -12.29 5.62
CA THR A 226 -3.33 -12.72 6.76
C THR A 226 -2.48 -13.21 7.96
N GLY A 227 -1.17 -13.01 7.89
CA GLY A 227 -0.16 -13.54 8.82
C GLY A 227 1.22 -13.01 8.48
N VAL A 228 1.93 -13.65 7.54
CA VAL A 228 3.28 -13.25 7.10
C VAL A 228 3.30 -12.93 5.60
N GLY A 229 3.85 -11.78 5.22
CA GLY A 229 3.88 -11.21 3.87
C GLY A 229 4.63 -12.08 2.88
N ARG A 230 5.85 -12.49 3.23
CA ARG A 230 6.68 -13.32 2.36
C ARG A 230 6.11 -14.72 2.07
N ASP A 231 5.13 -15.17 2.85
CA ASP A 231 4.44 -16.44 2.61
C ASP A 231 3.26 -16.31 1.63
N GLN A 232 2.87 -15.08 1.27
CA GLN A 232 1.78 -14.76 0.34
C GLN A 232 2.15 -14.92 -1.14
N VAL A 233 3.44 -15.16 -1.42
CA VAL A 233 3.99 -15.36 -2.76
C VAL A 233 4.85 -16.63 -2.78
N GLU A 234 5.05 -17.21 -3.95
CA GLU A 234 5.91 -18.38 -4.14
C GLU A 234 7.40 -18.01 -4.11
N ASP A 235 7.71 -16.78 -4.54
CA ASP A 235 9.07 -16.24 -4.59
C ASP A 235 9.18 -15.00 -3.69
N PRO A 236 9.65 -15.16 -2.43
CA PRO A 236 9.81 -14.04 -1.50
C PRO A 236 10.92 -13.06 -1.92
N GLY A 237 11.81 -13.43 -2.86
CA GLY A 237 12.83 -12.53 -3.40
C GLY A 237 12.23 -11.38 -4.24
N LEU A 238 10.94 -11.47 -4.57
CA LEU A 238 10.21 -10.39 -5.22
C LEU A 238 9.80 -9.27 -4.25
N LEU A 239 9.93 -9.45 -2.93
CA LEU A 239 9.59 -8.45 -1.92
C LEU A 239 10.86 -7.82 -1.33
N ASP A 240 10.81 -6.54 -1.00
CA ASP A 240 11.92 -5.83 -0.35
C ASP A 240 11.83 -5.89 1.18
N PHE A 241 10.62 -6.01 1.73
CA PHE A 241 10.37 -6.10 3.17
C PHE A 241 9.16 -6.96 3.49
N ASP A 242 9.19 -7.56 4.67
CA ASP A 242 8.15 -8.43 5.18
C ASP A 242 7.17 -7.62 6.02
N MET A 243 5.90 -7.72 5.65
CA MET A 243 4.80 -7.14 6.40
C MET A 243 4.08 -8.26 7.14
N LEU A 244 3.74 -8.02 8.39
CA LEU A 244 2.99 -8.94 9.23
C LEU A 244 1.58 -8.41 9.49
N GLN A 245 0.66 -9.33 9.80
CA GLN A 245 -0.67 -9.03 10.35
C GLN A 245 -0.89 -9.92 11.58
N THR A 246 -0.82 -9.31 12.77
CA THR A 246 -0.95 -10.04 14.04
C THR A 246 -2.28 -9.85 14.74
N GLY A 247 -3.09 -8.87 14.33
CA GLY A 247 -4.46 -8.66 14.81
C GLY A 247 -5.41 -9.85 14.54
N HIS A 248 -6.66 -9.83 15.02
CA HIS A 248 -7.39 -8.76 15.74
C HIS A 248 -7.87 -9.18 17.15
N SER A 249 -7.11 -10.04 17.85
CA SER A 249 -7.53 -10.73 19.07
C SER A 249 -7.10 -10.05 20.38
N ASP A 250 -7.06 -8.72 20.42
CA ASP A 250 -6.63 -7.93 21.61
C ASP A 250 -5.27 -8.43 22.17
N ARG A 251 -5.10 -8.45 23.50
CA ARG A 251 -3.91 -8.94 24.20
C ARG A 251 -3.48 -10.35 23.79
N ALA A 252 -4.38 -11.19 23.28
CA ALA A 252 -4.02 -12.53 22.80
C ALA A 252 -3.12 -12.47 21.55
N SER A 253 -3.10 -11.35 20.82
CA SER A 253 -2.20 -11.13 19.69
C SER A 253 -0.76 -10.80 20.09
N TYR A 254 -0.45 -10.49 21.35
CA TYR A 254 0.91 -10.09 21.76
C TYR A 254 1.94 -11.20 21.55
N ALA A 255 1.65 -12.41 22.04
CA ALA A 255 2.56 -13.54 21.87
C ALA A 255 2.78 -13.86 20.37
N LYS A 256 1.71 -13.83 19.58
CA LYS A 256 1.77 -13.98 18.11
C LYS A 256 2.69 -12.90 17.50
N THR A 257 2.54 -11.64 17.92
CA THR A 257 3.36 -10.52 17.42
C THR A 257 4.83 -10.71 17.73
N VAL A 258 5.18 -10.97 18.98
CA VAL A 258 6.58 -11.19 19.39
C VAL A 258 7.19 -12.37 18.63
N ASN A 259 6.45 -13.48 18.51
CA ASN A 259 6.93 -14.66 17.80
C ASN A 259 7.14 -14.39 16.31
N LEU A 260 6.15 -13.83 15.61
CA LEU A 260 6.25 -13.58 14.17
C LEU A 260 7.34 -12.53 13.83
N VAL A 261 7.53 -11.51 14.67
CA VAL A 261 8.64 -10.56 14.48
C VAL A 261 9.99 -11.27 14.70
N THR A 262 10.12 -12.05 15.77
CA THR A 262 11.36 -12.79 16.06
C THR A 262 11.73 -13.76 14.94
N ASP A 263 10.75 -14.55 14.49
CA ASP A 263 10.91 -15.49 13.38
C ASP A 263 11.22 -14.75 12.08
N GLY A 264 10.46 -13.71 11.75
CA GLY A 264 10.65 -12.91 10.54
C GLY A 264 12.05 -12.31 10.43
N VAL A 265 12.60 -11.79 11.54
CA VAL A 265 13.94 -11.20 11.60
C VAL A 265 15.05 -12.26 11.43
N ALA A 266 14.77 -13.50 11.83
CA ALA A 266 15.70 -14.64 11.68
C ALA A 266 15.65 -15.28 10.28
N ARG A 267 14.55 -15.11 9.53
CA ARG A 267 14.34 -15.74 8.21
C ARG A 267 15.28 -15.22 7.13
N GLN A 268 15.51 -16.07 6.12
CA GLN A 268 16.20 -15.74 4.87
C GLN A 268 15.21 -15.75 3.68
N PRO A 269 15.42 -14.91 2.64
CA PRO A 269 16.41 -13.83 2.61
C PRO A 269 16.10 -12.78 3.68
N ARG A 270 17.16 -12.16 4.20
CA ARG A 270 17.02 -11.11 5.21
C ARG A 270 16.34 -9.89 4.58
N MET A 271 15.32 -9.38 5.25
CA MET A 271 14.59 -8.18 4.89
C MET A 271 14.06 -7.49 6.16
N PRO A 272 13.76 -6.17 6.11
CA PRO A 272 13.08 -5.51 7.21
C PRO A 272 11.76 -6.20 7.50
N VAL A 273 11.38 -6.29 8.77
CA VAL A 273 10.11 -6.87 9.22
C VAL A 273 9.35 -5.78 9.94
N LEU A 274 8.10 -5.58 9.53
CA LEU A 274 7.20 -4.64 10.16
C LEU A 274 5.84 -5.27 10.39
N GLU A 275 5.20 -4.87 11.49
CA GLU A 275 3.82 -5.19 11.74
C GLU A 275 2.93 -4.14 11.08
N GLY A 276 2.21 -4.54 10.03
CA GLY A 276 1.38 -3.65 9.23
C GLY A 276 -0.05 -3.54 9.76
N GLU A 277 -0.51 -4.52 10.55
CA GLU A 277 -1.87 -4.60 11.05
C GLU A 277 -1.95 -5.38 12.38
N VAL A 278 -1.68 -4.65 13.46
CA VAL A 278 -2.09 -5.04 14.81
C VAL A 278 -3.61 -4.88 14.99
N ASN A 279 -4.10 -5.21 16.18
CA ASN A 279 -5.45 -4.83 16.60
C ASN A 279 -5.65 -3.33 16.40
N TYR A 280 -6.74 -2.97 15.74
CA TYR A 280 -7.14 -1.57 15.72
C TYR A 280 -7.81 -1.19 17.04
N GLN A 281 -7.53 0.02 17.50
CA GLN A 281 -8.15 0.56 18.71
C GLN A 281 -9.68 0.50 18.61
N GLY A 282 -10.34 -0.17 19.55
CA GLY A 282 -11.79 -0.31 19.59
C GLY A 282 -12.40 -1.39 18.68
N ILE A 283 -11.61 -2.13 17.90
CA ILE A 283 -12.14 -3.22 17.07
C ILE A 283 -12.65 -4.35 17.96
N VAL A 284 -13.84 -4.90 17.64
CA VAL A 284 -14.50 -5.96 18.43
C VAL A 284 -14.65 -5.56 19.92
N GLU A 285 -14.88 -4.28 20.19
CA GLU A 285 -14.99 -3.72 21.55
C GLU A 285 -13.73 -3.90 22.42
N ALA A 286 -12.57 -4.15 21.80
CA ALA A 286 -11.31 -4.40 22.49
C ALA A 286 -10.27 -3.28 22.24
N ASP A 287 -9.10 -3.40 22.86
CA ASP A 287 -7.94 -2.50 22.68
C ASP A 287 -8.31 -1.01 22.86
N ARG A 288 -9.02 -0.68 23.96
CA ARG A 288 -9.41 0.71 24.26
C ARG A 288 -8.39 1.37 25.19
N GLN A 289 -8.86 2.26 26.05
CA GLN A 289 -8.01 3.07 26.91
C GLN A 289 -7.22 2.20 27.91
N GLU A 290 -7.74 1.06 28.31
CA GLU A 290 -7.10 0.09 29.20
C GLU A 290 -5.84 -0.57 28.63
N VAL A 291 -5.64 -0.51 27.31
CA VAL A 291 -4.41 -0.97 26.66
C VAL A 291 -3.48 0.22 26.36
N SER A 292 -4.04 1.36 25.92
CA SER A 292 -3.25 2.58 25.66
C SER A 292 -2.65 3.20 26.93
N ALA A 293 -3.33 3.08 28.08
CA ALA A 293 -2.90 3.65 29.36
C ALA A 293 -1.71 2.92 30.00
N LEU A 294 -1.42 1.67 29.59
CA LEU A 294 -0.25 0.92 30.07
C LEU A 294 1.09 1.59 29.69
N PHE A 295 1.09 2.48 28.69
CA PHE A 295 2.28 3.20 28.23
C PHE A 295 2.27 4.70 28.55
N SER A 296 1.13 5.26 28.96
CA SER A 296 1.06 6.62 29.49
C SER A 296 1.13 6.53 31.01
N GLY A 297 2.32 6.66 31.61
CA GLY A 297 2.58 6.54 33.04
C GLY A 297 1.82 7.52 33.94
N ARG A 298 0.49 7.47 33.93
CA ARG A 298 -0.39 8.09 34.91
C ARG A 298 -0.69 7.03 35.95
N PRO A 299 -0.34 7.28 37.23
CA PRO A 299 -0.78 6.40 38.30
C PRO A 299 -2.31 6.45 38.39
N CYS A 300 -2.90 5.29 38.72
CA CYS A 300 -4.31 5.14 39.08
C CYS A 300 -4.76 6.14 40.15
#